data_AF-A0A3M1HKK4-F1
#
_entry.id   AF-A0A3M1HKK4-F1
#
_cell.length_a   1.000
_cell.length_b   1.000
_cell.length_c   1.000
_cell.angle_alpha   90.00
_cell.angle_beta   90.00
_cell.angle_gamma   90.00
#
_symmetry.space_group_name_H-M   'P 1'
#
loop_
_entity.id
_entity.type
_entity.pdbx_description
1 polymer ?
#
loop_
_entity_poly.entity_id
_entity_poly.type
_entity_poly.pdbx_seq_one_letter_code
_entity_poly.pdbx_strand_id
1 'polypeptide(L)'
;MSRNAAHAAAGIEPLSLADAPALIERLLPVQKLSAEVYKERMAGAGQTLTALGPYWKGRKPLILAKACVLGCLLPATDDPKRDLEIFEMLMGMDDRSMAARWKRRPKPKEILERVALARIRDYFTVTPDDALPASSPIDFSNPAYAKAKIAWRKDLPEGERRRLEAELLPRVPYRERVKAARRPEEVPDVHDHIWDAVNAHLGTNARSFPELIEQLGIMRFGHRPKVADTFCGSGQIPFEAARLGCDVYASDLNPVACMLTWGAFHI
;
A
#
# COMPACT_ATOMS: atom_id res chain seq x y z
N MET A 1 -10.65 -23.18 18.67
CA MET A 1 -9.32 -23.75 18.35
C MET A 1 -8.32 -23.28 19.39
N SER A 2 -7.38 -24.13 19.83
CA SER A 2 -6.25 -23.69 20.68
C SER A 2 -5.38 -22.68 19.91
N ARG A 3 -4.77 -21.69 20.57
CA ARG A 3 -3.90 -20.68 19.93
C ARG A 3 -2.79 -21.33 19.10
N ASN A 4 -2.20 -22.42 19.59
CA ASN A 4 -1.18 -23.17 18.86
C ASN A 4 -1.69 -23.78 17.54
N ALA A 5 -2.96 -24.17 17.46
CA ALA A 5 -3.54 -24.69 16.23
C ALA A 5 -3.75 -23.60 15.17
N ALA A 6 -4.03 -22.36 15.60
CA ALA A 6 -4.16 -21.21 14.70
C ALA A 6 -2.79 -20.77 14.14
N HIS A 7 -1.73 -20.80 14.97
CA HIS A 7 -0.36 -20.49 14.52
C HIS A 7 0.17 -21.53 13.52
N ALA A 8 -0.03 -22.82 13.82
CA ALA A 8 0.36 -23.90 12.91
C ALA A 8 -0.40 -23.83 11.56
N ALA A 9 -1.68 -23.46 11.57
CA ALA A 9 -2.47 -23.24 10.36
C ALA A 9 -2.02 -22.00 9.56
N ALA A 10 -1.48 -20.99 10.24
CA ALA A 10 -0.89 -19.80 9.61
C ALA A 10 0.54 -20.04 9.07
N GLY A 11 1.18 -21.16 9.43
CA GLY A 11 2.55 -21.48 9.04
C GLY A 11 3.61 -20.61 9.74
N ILE A 12 3.25 -19.93 10.83
CA ILE A 12 4.16 -19.04 11.57
C ILE A 12 4.66 -19.69 12.87
N GLU A 13 5.90 -19.41 13.22
CA GLU A 13 6.51 -19.85 14.47
C GLU A 13 6.56 -18.67 15.48
N PRO A 14 5.91 -18.77 16.64
CA PRO A 14 5.97 -17.73 17.67
C PRO A 14 7.42 -17.44 18.11
N LEU A 15 7.73 -16.17 18.32
CA LEU A 15 9.06 -15.68 18.73
C LEU A 15 10.22 -15.95 17.74
N SER A 16 9.94 -16.45 16.52
CA SER A 16 10.95 -16.63 15.46
C SER A 16 11.67 -15.34 15.03
N LEU A 17 11.08 -14.18 15.29
CA LEU A 17 11.63 -12.85 15.00
C LEU A 17 11.95 -12.05 16.28
N ALA A 18 12.01 -12.68 17.46
CA ALA A 18 12.21 -11.98 18.73
C ALA A 18 13.51 -11.13 18.74
N ASP A 19 14.60 -11.69 18.21
CA ASP A 19 15.91 -11.03 18.15
C ASP A 19 16.22 -10.41 16.78
N ALA A 20 15.27 -10.48 15.83
CA ALA A 20 15.45 -9.91 14.51
C ALA A 20 15.41 -8.38 14.59
N PRO A 21 16.40 -7.66 14.02
CA PRO A 21 16.41 -6.20 13.99
C PRO A 21 15.15 -5.67 13.29
N ALA A 22 14.67 -4.51 13.73
CA ALA A 22 13.53 -3.87 13.09
C ALA A 22 13.97 -3.17 11.79
N LEU A 23 13.10 -3.16 10.77
CA LEU A 23 13.40 -2.54 9.49
C LEU A 23 13.87 -1.09 9.66
N ILE A 24 13.17 -0.31 10.47
CA ILE A 24 13.48 1.11 10.69
C ILE A 24 14.88 1.37 11.28
N GLU A 25 15.49 0.37 11.94
CA GLU A 25 16.85 0.47 12.48
C GLU A 25 17.92 0.41 11.39
N ARG A 26 17.60 -0.22 10.25
CA ARG A 26 18.55 -0.43 9.14
C ARG A 26 18.18 0.33 7.87
N LEU A 27 16.89 0.52 7.62
CA LEU A 27 16.37 0.99 6.33
C LEU A 27 15.03 1.72 6.47
N LEU A 28 14.94 2.91 5.88
CA LEU A 28 13.67 3.60 5.69
C LEU A 28 13.75 4.50 4.44
N PRO A 29 12.77 4.44 3.50
CA PRO A 29 12.79 5.29 2.31
C PRO A 29 12.36 6.73 2.60
N VAL A 30 13.20 7.47 3.33
CA VAL A 30 12.92 8.83 3.81
C VAL A 30 12.49 9.77 2.69
N GLN A 31 13.09 9.66 1.51
CA GLN A 31 12.76 10.52 0.36
C GLN A 31 11.33 10.29 -0.15
N LYS A 32 10.92 9.03 -0.38
CA LYS A 32 9.55 8.70 -0.82
C LYS A 32 8.54 9.01 0.27
N LEU A 33 8.84 8.63 1.51
CA LEU A 33 7.99 8.90 2.67
C LEU A 33 7.77 10.40 2.88
N SER A 34 8.81 11.22 2.73
CA SER A 34 8.71 12.67 2.82
C SER A 34 7.78 13.26 1.74
N ALA A 35 7.81 12.73 0.52
CA ALA A 35 6.89 13.16 -0.54
C ALA A 35 5.42 12.87 -0.20
N GLU A 36 5.12 11.69 0.35
CA GLU A 36 3.78 11.32 0.80
C GLU A 36 3.31 12.17 1.98
N VAL A 37 4.19 12.37 2.97
CA VAL A 37 3.91 13.24 4.12
C VAL A 37 3.57 14.65 3.67
N TYR A 38 4.33 15.21 2.71
CA TYR A 38 4.06 16.53 2.19
C TYR A 38 2.70 16.61 1.48
N LYS A 39 2.36 15.59 0.69
CA LYS A 39 1.06 15.48 0.02
C LYS A 39 -0.09 15.46 1.02
N GLU A 40 0.03 14.66 2.09
CA GLU A 40 -0.97 14.61 3.16
C GLU A 40 -1.11 15.99 3.83
N ARG A 41 0.00 16.59 4.26
CA ARG A 41 0.00 17.90 4.93
C ARG A 41 -0.66 19.01 4.11
N MET A 42 -0.41 19.01 2.80
CA MET A 42 -0.94 20.01 1.88
C MET A 42 -2.39 19.75 1.46
N ALA A 43 -3.01 18.64 1.89
CA ALA A 43 -4.39 18.33 1.52
C ALA A 43 -5.46 19.16 2.28
N GLY A 44 -5.06 20.02 3.22
CA GLY A 44 -5.99 20.92 3.93
C GLY A 44 -7.14 20.15 4.59
N ALA A 45 -8.38 20.52 4.25
CA ALA A 45 -9.60 19.86 4.73
C ALA A 45 -9.75 18.40 4.25
N GLY A 46 -9.02 17.98 3.21
CA GLY A 46 -8.99 16.59 2.75
C GLY A 46 -8.20 15.64 3.66
N GLN A 47 -7.44 16.15 4.63
CA GLN A 47 -6.74 15.28 5.59
C GLN A 47 -7.74 14.48 6.44
N THR A 48 -7.45 13.21 6.65
CA THR A 48 -8.23 12.35 7.55
C THR A 48 -8.11 12.87 8.99
N LEU A 49 -9.18 12.79 9.77
CA LEU A 49 -9.28 13.34 11.14
C LEU A 49 -9.12 14.88 11.26
N THR A 50 -9.30 15.64 10.19
CA THR A 50 -9.12 17.12 10.23
C THR A 50 -10.18 17.86 11.05
N ALA A 51 -11.41 17.35 11.09
CA ALA A 51 -12.49 17.97 11.85
C ALA A 51 -12.24 17.99 13.37
N LEU A 52 -11.37 17.11 13.87
CA LEU A 52 -11.12 16.91 15.29
C LEU A 52 -9.96 17.77 15.84
N GLY A 53 -9.28 18.59 15.05
CA GLY A 53 -8.20 19.41 15.63
C GLY A 53 -7.39 20.26 14.68
N PRO A 54 -7.98 21.28 14.01
CA PRO A 54 -7.18 22.33 13.39
C PRO A 54 -6.30 23.08 14.42
N TYR A 55 -6.68 23.03 15.71
CA TYR A 55 -6.02 23.75 16.81
C TYR A 55 -4.92 22.95 17.55
N TRP A 56 -4.82 21.63 17.34
CA TRP A 56 -3.78 20.84 18.02
C TRP A 56 -2.45 20.89 17.26
N LYS A 57 -1.57 21.80 17.68
CA LYS A 57 -0.21 21.92 17.14
C LYS A 57 0.53 20.61 17.39
N GLY A 58 0.98 19.95 16.31
CA GLY A 58 1.75 18.70 16.40
C GLY A 58 1.07 17.44 15.85
N ARG A 59 -0.08 17.56 15.17
CA ARG A 59 -0.69 16.44 14.40
C ARG A 59 0.39 15.71 13.60
N LYS A 60 0.52 14.40 13.73
CA LYS A 60 1.45 13.60 12.92
C LYS A 60 0.75 13.08 11.66
N PRO A 61 1.40 13.06 10.48
CA PRO A 61 0.80 12.50 9.28
C PRO A 61 0.49 11.01 9.48
N LEU A 62 -0.66 10.54 9.01
CA LEU A 62 -1.06 9.14 9.11
C LEU A 62 -0.12 8.24 8.31
N ILE A 63 0.32 8.67 7.12
CA ILE A 63 1.26 7.87 6.34
C ILE A 63 2.61 7.71 7.06
N LEU A 64 3.00 8.70 7.87
CA LEU A 64 4.20 8.60 8.71
C LEU A 64 3.97 7.66 9.89
N ALA A 65 2.81 7.74 10.55
CA ALA A 65 2.45 6.82 11.61
C ALA A 65 2.44 5.36 11.11
N LYS A 66 1.87 5.12 9.93
CA LYS A 66 1.86 3.81 9.25
C LYS A 66 3.28 3.31 9.03
N ALA A 67 4.15 4.16 8.47
CA ALA A 67 5.55 3.85 8.24
C ALA A 67 6.30 3.48 9.52
N CYS A 68 6.07 4.20 10.63
CA CYS A 68 6.69 3.89 11.91
C CYS A 68 6.22 2.54 12.46
N VAL A 69 4.90 2.28 12.47
CA VAL A 69 4.36 1.00 12.97
C VAL A 69 4.90 -0.17 12.16
N LEU A 70 4.83 -0.09 10.83
CA LEU A 70 5.36 -1.14 9.96
C LEU A 70 6.88 -1.27 10.08
N GLY A 71 7.61 -0.16 10.14
CA GLY A 71 9.07 -0.14 10.28
C GLY A 71 9.56 -0.78 11.58
N CYS A 72 8.79 -0.69 12.67
CA CYS A 72 9.09 -1.37 13.92
C CYS A 72 8.76 -2.87 13.91
N LEU A 73 7.82 -3.31 13.05
CA LEU A 73 7.32 -4.69 13.02
C LEU A 73 7.96 -5.56 11.92
N LEU A 74 8.38 -4.97 10.82
CA LEU A 74 9.04 -5.72 9.75
C LEU A 74 10.46 -6.10 10.17
N PRO A 75 10.94 -7.33 9.91
CA PRO A 75 12.33 -7.69 10.12
C PRO A 75 13.22 -7.01 9.08
N ALA A 76 14.41 -6.57 9.50
CA ALA A 76 15.49 -6.27 8.57
C ALA A 76 16.27 -7.56 8.29
N THR A 77 16.18 -8.05 7.06
CA THR A 77 16.82 -9.29 6.61
C THR A 77 18.20 -9.02 6.01
N ASP A 78 18.83 -10.05 5.47
CA ASP A 78 20.07 -9.93 4.70
C ASP A 78 19.83 -9.49 3.24
N ASP A 79 18.57 -9.29 2.83
CA ASP A 79 18.19 -8.71 1.54
C ASP A 79 17.51 -7.34 1.73
N PRO A 80 18.28 -6.28 1.98
CA PRO A 80 17.72 -4.95 2.24
C PRO A 80 16.97 -4.37 1.02
N LYS A 81 17.32 -4.82 -0.20
CA LYS A 81 16.60 -4.39 -1.40
C LYS A 81 15.18 -4.96 -1.37
N ARG A 82 15.05 -6.25 -1.07
CA ARG A 82 13.74 -6.90 -1.00
C ARG A 82 12.91 -6.39 0.17
N ASP A 83 13.54 -6.16 1.33
CA ASP A 83 12.89 -5.52 2.48
C ASP A 83 12.27 -4.16 2.09
N LEU A 84 13.02 -3.35 1.34
CA LEU A 84 12.54 -2.07 0.87
C LEU A 84 11.35 -2.21 -0.09
N GLU A 85 11.43 -3.13 -1.05
CA GLU A 85 10.34 -3.41 -1.99
C GLU A 85 9.05 -3.80 -1.26
N ILE A 86 9.14 -4.69 -0.27
CA ILE A 86 8.00 -5.13 0.54
C ILE A 86 7.44 -3.99 1.38
N PHE A 87 8.30 -3.19 2.00
CA PHE A 87 7.86 -2.00 2.73
C PHE A 87 7.14 -1.01 1.82
N GLU A 88 7.69 -0.74 0.63
CA GLU A 88 7.07 0.16 -0.34
C GLU A 88 5.71 -0.36 -0.83
N MET A 89 5.58 -1.66 -1.06
CA MET A 89 4.29 -2.29 -1.37
C MET A 89 3.26 -2.10 -0.25
N LEU A 90 3.65 -2.37 1.01
CA LEU A 90 2.79 -2.17 2.19
C LEU A 90 2.42 -0.68 2.40
N MET A 91 3.25 0.24 1.91
CA MET A 91 2.99 1.67 1.95
C MET A 91 2.22 2.20 0.74
N GLY A 92 1.93 1.35 -0.26
CA GLY A 92 1.29 1.76 -1.51
C GLY A 92 2.17 2.68 -2.38
N MET A 93 3.48 2.52 -2.28
CA MET A 93 4.51 3.32 -2.96
C MET A 93 5.15 2.61 -4.16
N ASP A 94 4.84 1.33 -4.39
CA ASP A 94 5.28 0.61 -5.58
C ASP A 94 4.53 1.07 -6.83
N ASP A 95 5.07 0.75 -8.02
CA ASP A 95 4.52 1.24 -9.28
C ASP A 95 3.08 0.73 -9.56
N ARG A 96 2.71 -0.48 -9.11
CA ARG A 96 1.34 -0.99 -9.32
C ARG A 96 0.35 -0.29 -8.38
N SER A 97 0.73 -0.04 -7.13
CA SER A 97 -0.06 0.82 -6.23
C SER A 97 -0.14 2.26 -6.76
N MET A 98 0.95 2.79 -7.32
CA MET A 98 0.94 4.12 -7.95
C MET A 98 -0.01 4.20 -9.16
N ALA A 99 -0.08 3.13 -9.96
CA ALA A 99 -1.06 3.03 -11.05
C ALA A 99 -2.50 3.04 -10.52
N ALA A 100 -2.79 2.28 -9.46
CA ALA A 100 -4.11 2.30 -8.80
C ALA A 100 -4.46 3.69 -8.22
N ARG A 101 -3.46 4.43 -7.74
CA ARG A 101 -3.60 5.80 -7.23
C ARG A 101 -3.75 6.85 -8.32
N TRP A 102 -3.54 6.50 -9.59
CA TRP A 102 -3.61 7.46 -10.68
C TRP A 102 -5.05 7.89 -10.97
N LYS A 103 -5.29 9.19 -11.12
CA LYS A 103 -6.66 9.74 -11.24
C LYS A 103 -7.40 9.28 -12.50
N ARG A 104 -6.67 8.93 -13.56
CA ARG A 104 -7.21 8.48 -14.84
C ARG A 104 -6.63 7.12 -15.20
N ARG A 105 -7.47 6.12 -15.32
CA ARG A 105 -7.05 4.80 -15.80
C ARG A 105 -6.73 4.86 -17.31
N PRO A 106 -5.58 4.33 -17.76
CA PRO A 106 -5.27 4.20 -19.18
C PRO A 106 -6.28 3.31 -19.92
N LYS A 107 -6.57 3.67 -21.17
CA LYS A 107 -7.41 2.84 -22.06
C LYS A 107 -6.56 1.73 -22.69
N PRO A 108 -7.15 0.57 -23.02
CA PRO A 108 -6.44 -0.51 -23.73
C PRO A 108 -5.64 -0.05 -24.96
N LYS A 109 -6.21 0.87 -25.75
CA LYS A 109 -5.53 1.45 -26.91
C LYS A 109 -4.22 2.15 -26.54
N GLU A 110 -4.22 2.98 -25.49
CA GLU A 110 -3.02 3.69 -25.01
C GLU A 110 -1.94 2.71 -24.52
N ILE A 111 -2.36 1.58 -23.93
CA ILE A 111 -1.45 0.52 -23.49
C ILE A 111 -0.80 -0.14 -24.70
N LEU A 112 -1.60 -0.53 -25.70
CA LEU A 112 -1.09 -1.14 -26.94
C LEU A 112 -0.23 -0.19 -27.77
N GLU A 113 -0.37 1.13 -27.62
CA GLU A 113 0.51 2.12 -28.27
C GLU A 113 1.91 2.19 -27.67
N ARG A 114 2.08 1.82 -26.40
CA ARG A 114 3.30 2.15 -25.62
C ARG A 114 4.00 0.96 -24.99
N VAL A 115 3.26 -0.08 -24.63
CA VAL A 115 3.80 -1.25 -23.96
C VAL A 115 4.15 -2.31 -24.99
N ALA A 116 5.37 -2.84 -24.89
CA ALA A 116 5.80 -3.95 -25.70
C ALA A 116 5.21 -5.26 -25.17
N LEU A 117 4.25 -5.84 -25.88
CA LEU A 117 3.63 -7.12 -25.55
C LEU A 117 3.91 -8.12 -26.66
N ALA A 118 4.43 -9.29 -26.30
CA ALA A 118 4.66 -10.37 -27.27
C ALA A 118 3.35 -10.89 -27.87
N ARG A 119 2.28 -10.94 -27.05
CA ARG A 119 0.95 -11.43 -27.44
C ARG A 119 -0.14 -10.55 -26.83
N ILE A 120 -0.78 -9.71 -27.64
CA ILE A 120 -1.84 -8.81 -27.16
C ILE A 120 -3.09 -9.57 -26.71
N ARG A 121 -3.34 -10.76 -27.27
CA ARG A 121 -4.50 -11.61 -26.96
C ARG A 121 -4.44 -12.25 -25.57
N ASP A 122 -3.27 -12.23 -24.93
CA ASP A 122 -3.12 -12.71 -23.56
C ASP A 122 -3.79 -11.74 -22.56
N TYR A 123 -4.05 -10.49 -22.97
CA TYR A 123 -4.59 -9.42 -22.12
C TYR A 123 -5.89 -8.79 -22.67
N PHE A 124 -6.05 -8.74 -23.99
CA PHE A 124 -7.13 -8.01 -24.65
C PHE A 124 -7.91 -8.86 -25.64
N THR A 125 -9.21 -8.62 -25.72
CA THR A 125 -10.07 -9.07 -26.82
C THR A 125 -10.12 -7.98 -27.88
N VAL A 126 -10.07 -8.38 -29.15
CA VAL A 126 -10.12 -7.45 -30.29
C VAL A 126 -11.18 -7.89 -31.27
N THR A 127 -11.89 -6.93 -31.87
CA THR A 127 -12.94 -7.18 -32.85
C THR A 127 -12.84 -6.20 -34.01
N PRO A 128 -12.78 -6.67 -35.28
CA PRO A 128 -12.58 -8.07 -35.73
C PRO A 128 -11.28 -8.71 -35.20
N ASP A 129 -11.19 -10.04 -35.12
CA ASP A 129 -10.07 -10.73 -34.45
C ASP A 129 -8.72 -10.58 -35.19
N ASP A 130 -8.75 -10.35 -36.49
CA ASP A 130 -7.60 -10.08 -37.35
C ASP A 130 -7.27 -8.58 -37.48
N ALA A 131 -8.03 -7.70 -36.81
CA ALA A 131 -7.93 -6.27 -37.01
C ALA A 131 -6.67 -5.61 -36.42
N LEU A 132 -5.88 -6.33 -35.61
CA LEU A 132 -4.63 -5.83 -35.02
C LEU A 132 -3.54 -6.91 -35.08
N PRO A 133 -2.25 -6.53 -35.20
CA PRO A 133 -1.12 -7.44 -35.11
C PRO A 133 -1.10 -8.25 -33.80
N ALA A 134 -0.39 -9.38 -33.80
CA ALA A 134 -0.28 -10.24 -32.62
C ALA A 134 0.48 -9.60 -31.44
N SER A 135 1.39 -8.66 -31.71
CA SER A 135 2.24 -7.99 -30.72
C SER A 135 2.06 -6.47 -30.74
N SER A 136 2.49 -5.81 -29.66
CA SER A 136 2.56 -4.35 -29.55
C SER A 136 4.00 -3.91 -29.25
N PRO A 137 4.41 -2.64 -29.48
CA PRO A 137 3.58 -1.45 -29.73
C PRO A 137 2.87 -1.42 -31.09
N ILE A 138 1.69 -0.79 -31.15
CA ILE A 138 0.89 -0.61 -32.37
C ILE A 138 0.74 0.88 -32.66
N ASP A 139 1.06 1.29 -33.89
CA ASP A 139 0.78 2.63 -34.37
C ASP A 139 -0.66 2.75 -34.89
N PHE A 140 -1.54 3.32 -34.06
CA PHE A 140 -2.94 3.55 -34.43
C PHE A 140 -3.17 4.80 -35.29
N SER A 141 -2.11 5.48 -35.74
CA SER A 141 -2.24 6.44 -36.85
C SER A 141 -2.53 5.73 -38.17
N ASN A 142 -2.20 4.44 -38.28
CA ASN A 142 -2.50 3.61 -39.44
C ASN A 142 -4.03 3.41 -39.59
N PRO A 143 -4.64 3.88 -40.71
CA PRO A 143 -6.07 3.74 -40.96
C PRO A 143 -6.56 2.28 -40.99
N ALA A 144 -5.69 1.30 -41.24
CA ALA A 144 -6.03 -0.12 -41.23
C ALA A 144 -6.64 -0.57 -39.88
N TYR A 145 -6.24 0.08 -38.78
CA TYR A 145 -6.68 -0.25 -37.43
C TYR A 145 -7.88 0.58 -36.95
N ALA A 146 -8.41 1.48 -37.77
CA ALA A 146 -9.45 2.43 -37.38
C ALA A 146 -10.76 1.76 -36.90
N LYS A 147 -11.05 0.55 -37.41
CA LYS A 147 -12.26 -0.22 -37.06
C LYS A 147 -12.04 -1.19 -35.90
N ALA A 148 -10.81 -1.35 -35.40
CA ALA A 148 -10.50 -2.29 -34.33
C ALA A 148 -11.08 -1.81 -32.99
N LYS A 149 -11.94 -2.64 -32.39
CA LYS A 149 -12.43 -2.46 -31.02
C LYS A 149 -11.59 -3.30 -30.09
N ILE A 150 -11.12 -2.71 -28.99
CA ILE A 150 -10.24 -3.37 -28.01
C ILE A 150 -10.93 -3.32 -26.64
N ALA A 151 -11.01 -4.45 -25.97
CA ALA A 151 -11.48 -4.55 -24.60
C ALA A 151 -10.55 -5.44 -23.78
N TRP A 152 -10.58 -5.30 -22.45
CA TRP A 152 -9.88 -6.23 -21.56
C TRP A 152 -10.48 -7.63 -21.66
N ARG A 153 -9.65 -8.67 -21.52
CA ARG A 153 -10.13 -10.02 -21.25
C ARG A 153 -10.91 -10.03 -19.93
N LYS A 154 -12.06 -10.71 -19.91
CA LYS A 154 -12.99 -10.71 -18.77
C LYS A 154 -12.42 -11.44 -17.54
N ASP A 155 -11.60 -12.45 -17.79
CA ASP A 155 -10.94 -13.32 -16.82
C ASP A 155 -9.54 -12.81 -16.39
N LEU A 156 -9.10 -11.66 -16.90
CA LEU A 156 -7.80 -11.10 -16.54
C LEU A 156 -7.84 -10.53 -15.10
N PRO A 157 -6.98 -11.00 -14.18
CA PRO A 157 -6.92 -10.48 -12.81
C PRO A 157 -6.59 -8.98 -12.78
N GLU A 158 -7.16 -8.26 -11.81
CA GLU A 158 -6.94 -6.81 -11.67
C GLU A 158 -5.47 -6.45 -11.46
N GLY A 159 -4.71 -7.31 -10.75
CA GLY A 159 -3.27 -7.14 -10.55
C GLY A 159 -2.47 -7.12 -11.86
N GLU A 160 -2.86 -7.93 -12.85
CA GLU A 160 -2.21 -7.93 -14.17
C GLU A 160 -2.59 -6.70 -15.00
N ARG A 161 -3.82 -6.20 -14.87
CA ARG A 161 -4.20 -4.91 -15.46
C ARG A 161 -3.36 -3.78 -14.89
N ARG A 162 -3.25 -3.70 -13.56
CA ARG A 162 -2.44 -2.69 -12.86
C ARG A 162 -0.97 -2.77 -13.26
N ARG A 163 -0.43 -3.97 -13.48
CA ARG A 163 0.94 -4.16 -13.99
C ARG A 163 1.13 -3.45 -15.34
N LEU A 164 0.21 -3.65 -16.30
CA LEU A 164 0.31 -2.98 -17.60
C LEU A 164 0.08 -1.46 -17.51
N GLU A 165 -0.82 -1.03 -16.63
CA GLU A 165 -1.08 0.39 -16.40
C GLU A 165 0.11 1.11 -15.75
N ALA A 166 0.87 0.42 -14.90
CA ALA A 166 2.08 0.95 -14.27
C ALA A 166 3.17 1.31 -15.29
N GLU A 167 3.28 0.59 -16.41
CA GLU A 167 4.22 0.89 -17.50
C GLU A 167 3.94 2.25 -18.18
N LEU A 168 2.71 2.76 -18.04
CA LEU A 168 2.31 4.07 -18.59
C LEU A 168 2.51 5.22 -17.60
N LEU A 169 2.96 4.94 -16.38
CA LEU A 169 3.26 6.00 -15.41
C LEU A 169 4.35 6.92 -15.96
N PRO A 170 4.23 8.25 -15.74
CA PRO A 170 5.20 9.19 -16.24
C PRO A 170 6.59 8.92 -15.66
N ARG A 171 7.62 8.99 -16.49
CA ARG A 171 9.04 8.88 -16.09
C ARG A 171 9.54 10.19 -15.49
N VAL A 172 8.90 10.60 -14.41
CA VAL A 172 9.22 11.79 -13.61
C VAL A 172 9.61 11.36 -12.19
N PRO A 173 10.32 12.21 -11.42
CA PRO A 173 10.66 11.89 -10.04
C PRO A 173 9.43 11.50 -9.20
N TYR A 174 9.62 10.61 -8.22
CA TYR A 174 8.55 10.08 -7.38
C TYR A 174 7.66 11.19 -6.77
N ARG A 175 8.28 12.27 -6.30
CA ARG A 175 7.56 13.42 -5.73
C ARG A 175 6.55 14.04 -6.70
N GLU A 176 6.86 14.12 -7.99
CA GLU A 176 5.94 14.64 -9.01
C GLU A 176 4.80 13.65 -9.29
N ARG A 177 5.07 12.33 -9.25
CA ARG A 177 4.02 11.30 -9.32
C ARG A 177 3.03 11.44 -8.17
N VAL A 178 3.53 11.58 -6.93
CA VAL A 178 2.71 11.74 -5.72
C VAL A 178 1.83 13.00 -5.78
N LYS A 179 2.35 14.11 -6.30
CA LYS A 179 1.55 15.34 -6.48
C LYS A 179 0.32 15.09 -7.37
N ALA A 180 0.50 14.35 -8.46
CA ALA A 180 -0.58 14.06 -9.43
C ALA A 180 -1.53 12.94 -8.97
N ALA A 181 -1.03 11.98 -8.19
CA ALA A 181 -1.78 10.83 -7.71
C ALA A 181 -2.72 11.15 -6.53
N ARG A 182 -3.63 10.22 -6.26
CA ARG A 182 -4.36 10.10 -4.99
C ARG A 182 -3.43 9.60 -3.89
N ARG A 183 -3.75 9.90 -2.64
CA ARG A 183 -3.05 9.33 -1.48
C ARG A 183 -3.45 7.86 -1.32
N PRO A 184 -2.57 6.99 -0.78
CA PRO A 184 -2.89 5.57 -0.63
C PRO A 184 -4.20 5.32 0.13
N GLU A 185 -4.49 6.09 1.18
CA GLU A 185 -5.70 5.96 1.98
C GLU A 185 -6.99 6.42 1.29
N GLU A 186 -6.90 7.12 0.15
CA GLU A 186 -8.06 7.54 -0.66
C GLU A 186 -8.49 6.48 -1.68
N VAL A 187 -7.74 5.38 -1.78
CA VAL A 187 -7.89 4.39 -2.84
C VAL A 187 -8.20 3.03 -2.21
N PRO A 188 -9.46 2.58 -2.29
CA PRO A 188 -9.80 1.20 -1.95
C PRO A 188 -8.92 0.23 -2.73
N ASP A 189 -8.62 -0.93 -2.15
CA ASP A 189 -7.98 -2.04 -2.85
C ASP A 189 -6.56 -1.76 -3.38
N VAL A 190 -5.91 -0.67 -2.94
CA VAL A 190 -4.56 -0.27 -3.41
C VAL A 190 -3.47 -1.31 -3.09
N HIS A 191 -3.75 -2.23 -2.16
CA HIS A 191 -2.83 -3.27 -1.69
C HIS A 191 -3.17 -4.68 -2.19
N ASP A 192 -4.25 -4.90 -2.94
CA ASP A 192 -4.74 -6.26 -3.26
C ASP A 192 -3.71 -7.16 -3.96
N HIS A 193 -2.79 -6.58 -4.72
CA HIS A 193 -1.78 -7.33 -5.48
C HIS A 193 -0.54 -7.71 -4.67
N ILE A 194 -0.38 -7.23 -3.43
CA ILE A 194 0.90 -7.33 -2.72
C ILE A 194 1.05 -8.63 -1.93
N TRP A 195 -0.06 -9.25 -1.52
CA TRP A 195 -0.05 -10.26 -0.46
C TRP A 195 0.83 -11.47 -0.75
N ASP A 196 0.81 -12.00 -1.97
CA ASP A 196 1.64 -13.16 -2.31
C ASP A 196 3.15 -12.82 -2.22
N ALA A 197 3.54 -11.61 -2.65
CA ALA A 197 4.92 -11.14 -2.58
C ALA A 197 5.36 -10.84 -1.13
N VAL A 198 4.49 -10.23 -0.34
CA VAL A 198 4.69 -9.96 1.10
C VAL A 198 4.86 -11.27 1.87
N ASN A 199 3.93 -12.21 1.67
CA ASN A 199 3.92 -13.51 2.34
C ASN A 199 5.15 -14.35 2.01
N ALA A 200 5.56 -14.38 0.74
CA ALA A 200 6.75 -15.09 0.32
C ALA A 200 8.03 -14.54 0.97
N HIS A 201 8.10 -13.22 1.21
CA HIS A 201 9.27 -12.59 1.82
C HIS A 201 9.29 -12.72 3.35
N LEU A 202 8.13 -12.55 3.99
CA LEU A 202 8.01 -12.50 5.45
C LEU A 202 7.74 -13.87 6.08
N GLY A 203 7.49 -14.91 5.29
CA GLY A 203 7.10 -16.23 5.80
C GLY A 203 5.72 -16.22 6.46
N THR A 204 4.81 -15.38 5.95
CA THR A 204 3.44 -15.20 6.45
C THR A 204 2.42 -15.76 5.45
N ASN A 205 1.13 -15.74 5.80
CA ASN A 205 0.04 -16.08 4.86
C ASN A 205 -1.15 -15.11 4.89
N ALA A 206 -0.90 -13.86 5.31
CA ALA A 206 -1.89 -12.82 5.50
C ALA A 206 -2.54 -12.34 4.19
N ARG A 207 -3.81 -11.97 4.27
CA ARG A 207 -4.61 -11.34 3.19
C ARG A 207 -5.12 -9.95 3.56
N SER A 208 -4.73 -9.43 4.72
CA SER A 208 -5.09 -8.11 5.21
C SER A 208 -4.01 -7.55 6.14
N PHE A 209 -4.02 -6.24 6.40
CA PHE A 209 -3.12 -5.64 7.39
C PHE A 209 -3.33 -6.23 8.80
N PRO A 210 -4.57 -6.36 9.34
CA PRO A 210 -4.76 -6.94 10.66
C PRO A 210 -4.20 -8.35 10.80
N GLU A 211 -4.37 -9.20 9.78
CA GLU A 211 -3.75 -10.53 9.76
C GLU A 211 -2.23 -10.43 9.74
N LEU A 212 -1.65 -9.60 8.87
CA LEU A 212 -0.19 -9.44 8.80
C LEU A 212 0.38 -8.95 10.12
N ILE A 213 -0.24 -7.94 10.74
CA ILE A 213 0.20 -7.36 12.01
C ILE A 213 0.09 -8.36 13.15
N GLU A 214 -0.98 -9.15 13.19
CA GLU A 214 -1.11 -10.23 14.16
C GLU A 214 -0.02 -11.28 13.99
N GLN A 215 0.21 -11.75 12.76
CA GLN A 215 1.25 -12.76 12.46
C GLN A 215 2.65 -12.25 12.82
N LEU A 216 3.00 -11.03 12.40
CA LEU A 216 4.28 -10.38 12.77
C LEU A 216 4.41 -10.20 14.28
N GLY A 217 3.32 -9.84 14.97
CA GLY A 217 3.33 -9.74 16.43
C GLY A 217 3.56 -11.07 17.12
N ILE A 218 2.94 -12.15 16.66
CA ILE A 218 3.18 -13.49 17.18
C ILE A 218 4.64 -13.89 16.96
N MET A 219 5.17 -13.64 15.77
CA MET A 219 6.58 -13.95 15.44
C MET A 219 7.57 -13.10 16.25
N ARG A 220 7.26 -11.85 16.60
CA ARG A 220 8.17 -10.98 17.37
C ARG A 220 8.00 -11.06 18.89
N PHE A 221 6.75 -11.10 19.35
CA PHE A 221 6.37 -10.89 20.75
C PHE A 221 5.55 -12.04 21.34
N GLY A 222 5.18 -13.03 20.53
CA GLY A 222 4.30 -14.13 20.95
C GLY A 222 2.83 -13.73 21.10
N HIS A 223 2.46 -12.50 20.74
CA HIS A 223 1.10 -11.99 20.79
C HIS A 223 0.89 -10.84 19.80
N ARG A 224 -0.37 -10.47 19.52
CA ARG A 224 -0.70 -9.30 18.71
C ARG A 224 0.00 -8.05 19.24
N PRO A 225 0.59 -7.19 18.39
CA PRO A 225 1.35 -6.03 18.86
C PRO A 225 0.50 -5.09 19.71
N LYS A 226 1.07 -4.64 20.83
CA LYS A 226 0.47 -3.64 21.71
C LYS A 226 1.18 -2.30 21.50
N VAL A 227 0.44 -1.27 21.14
CA VAL A 227 0.96 0.09 20.96
C VAL A 227 0.43 0.98 22.07
N ALA A 228 1.33 1.52 22.88
CA ALA A 228 1.02 2.50 23.91
C ALA A 228 1.54 3.88 23.49
N ASP A 229 0.66 4.86 23.34
CA ASP A 229 1.01 6.27 23.10
C ASP A 229 0.56 7.10 24.30
N THR A 230 1.52 7.44 25.18
CA THR A 230 1.24 8.19 26.41
C THR A 230 1.15 9.70 26.22
N PHE A 231 1.39 10.18 25.00
CA PHE A 231 1.31 11.59 24.60
C PHE A 231 0.60 11.71 23.26
N CYS A 232 -0.59 11.10 23.20
CA CYS A 232 -1.27 10.85 21.93
C CYS A 232 -1.75 12.11 21.22
N GLY A 233 -1.94 13.21 21.95
CA GLY A 233 -2.42 14.48 21.41
C GLY A 233 -3.71 14.32 20.63
N SER A 234 -3.64 14.54 19.32
CA SER A 234 -4.81 14.41 18.43
C SER A 234 -5.00 13.00 17.85
N GLY A 235 -4.25 12.01 18.33
CA GLY A 235 -4.57 10.59 18.18
C GLY A 235 -4.11 9.91 16.89
N GLN A 236 -3.24 10.52 16.07
CA GLN A 236 -2.90 9.95 14.75
C GLN A 236 -2.10 8.65 14.78
N ILE A 237 -1.08 8.56 15.64
CA ILE A 237 -0.33 7.32 15.84
C ILE A 237 -1.26 6.20 16.33
N PRO A 238 -2.01 6.40 17.44
CA PRO A 238 -2.84 5.33 17.95
C PRO A 238 -3.98 4.97 16.99
N PHE A 239 -4.57 5.93 16.28
CA PHE A 239 -5.55 5.68 15.21
C PHE A 239 -4.98 4.79 14.09
N GLU A 240 -3.82 5.14 13.54
CA GLU A 240 -3.22 4.36 12.45
C GLU A 240 -2.78 2.97 12.91
N ALA A 241 -2.23 2.86 14.13
CA ALA A 241 -1.89 1.58 14.71
C ALA A 241 -3.11 0.67 14.86
N ALA A 242 -4.25 1.20 15.31
CA ALA A 242 -5.49 0.42 15.42
C ALA A 242 -6.03 0.03 14.04
N ARG A 243 -5.98 0.95 13.06
CA ARG A 243 -6.38 0.67 11.67
C ARG A 243 -5.57 -0.45 11.03
N LEU A 244 -4.28 -0.55 11.39
CA LEU A 244 -3.40 -1.64 10.97
C LEU A 244 -3.70 -2.97 11.68
N GLY A 245 -4.32 -2.95 12.86
CA GLY A 245 -4.70 -4.14 13.63
C GLY A 245 -3.94 -4.35 14.94
N CYS A 246 -3.22 -3.35 15.44
CA CYS A 246 -2.60 -3.40 16.77
C CYS A 246 -3.65 -3.28 17.89
N ASP A 247 -3.33 -3.82 19.06
CA ASP A 247 -4.02 -3.47 20.31
C ASP A 247 -3.48 -2.13 20.80
N VAL A 248 -4.34 -1.11 20.90
CA VAL A 248 -3.88 0.27 21.14
C VAL A 248 -4.34 0.81 22.49
N TYR A 249 -3.42 1.43 23.21
CA TYR A 249 -3.63 2.16 24.44
C TYR A 249 -3.14 3.59 24.23
N ALA A 250 -4.02 4.57 24.38
CA ALA A 250 -3.67 5.97 24.20
C ALA A 250 -4.05 6.77 25.44
N SER A 251 -3.13 7.64 25.89
CA SER A 251 -3.39 8.58 26.96
C SER A 251 -2.79 9.94 26.63
N ASP A 252 -3.36 10.98 27.24
CA ASP A 252 -2.81 12.33 27.23
C ASP A 252 -3.10 13.00 28.57
N LEU A 253 -2.26 13.93 28.99
CA LEU A 253 -2.54 14.75 30.18
C LEU A 253 -3.70 15.70 29.93
N ASN A 254 -3.93 16.10 28.67
CA ASN A 254 -5.02 16.98 28.33
C ASN A 254 -6.31 16.18 28.07
N PRO A 255 -7.39 16.37 28.85
CA PRO A 255 -8.63 15.62 28.69
C PRO A 255 -9.30 15.86 27.32
N VAL A 256 -9.06 17.00 26.67
CA VAL A 256 -9.54 17.25 25.31
C VAL A 256 -8.85 16.32 24.30
N ALA A 257 -7.54 16.13 24.41
CA ALA A 257 -6.80 15.17 23.57
C ALA A 257 -7.32 13.75 23.74
N CYS A 258 -7.61 13.34 24.97
CA CYS A 258 -8.23 12.05 25.26
C CYS A 258 -9.59 11.90 24.57
N MET A 259 -10.47 12.90 24.64
CA MET A 259 -11.77 12.87 23.97
C MET A 259 -11.65 12.83 22.44
N LEU A 260 -10.73 13.60 21.86
CA LEU A 260 -10.49 13.60 20.42
C LEU A 260 -9.96 12.25 19.92
N THR A 261 -9.03 11.66 20.68
CA THR A 261 -8.45 10.34 20.38
C THR A 261 -9.51 9.25 20.52
N TRP A 262 -10.34 9.30 21.58
CA TRP A 262 -11.47 8.39 21.74
C TRP A 262 -12.46 8.53 20.57
N GLY A 263 -12.81 9.75 20.20
CA GLY A 263 -13.65 10.03 19.04
C GLY A 263 -13.09 9.43 17.76
N ALA A 264 -11.79 9.62 17.50
CA ALA A 264 -11.10 9.05 16.33
C ALA A 264 -11.21 7.51 16.23
N PHE A 265 -11.30 6.81 17.37
CA PHE A 265 -11.44 5.36 17.41
C PHE A 265 -12.87 4.83 17.23
N HIS A 266 -13.88 5.68 17.38
CA HIS A 266 -15.28 5.28 17.44
C HIS A 266 -16.15 5.98 16.37
N ILE A 267 -15.52 6.48 15.29
CA ILE A 267 -16.19 6.95 14.07
C ILE A 267 -16.27 5.81 13.04
#